data_AF-A0A969ENY9-F1
#
_entry.id   AF-A0A969ENY9-F1
#
_cell.length_a   1.000
_cell.length_b   1.000
_cell.length_c   1.000
_cell.angle_alpha   90.00
_cell.angle_beta   90.00
_cell.angle_gamma   90.00
#
_symmetry.space_group_name_H-M   'P 1'
#
loop_
_entity.id
_entity.type
_entity.pdbx_description
1 polymer ?
#
loop_
_entity_poly.entity_id
_entity_poly.type
_entity_poly.pdbx_seq_one_letter_code
_entity_poly.pdbx_strand_id
1 'polypeptide(L)'
;MEKIRKLAERWNCPVLIEADGSRQRPLKAPADHEPVIPGFVDTVVVMAGLAGLGMPLDAEWVHRPERFSELSGLGLGIPVSGSALGEVLTHPAGGLKGIPNNARRVVMLNQADSIALQSHARGMVDGLLAGFHAVGIASLKQGEVFAMHERIAGVVLAAGGSKRLGQPKQLLNWHGKPFVKHVTDMALEAGLSPVFVVTGAFKDEVGEAVDGEGVLAHNPQWEEGQSTSVQRGLEEIPKETGGSRF
;
A
#
# COMPACT_ATOMS: atom_id res chain seq x y z
N MET A 1 -22.20 11.12 -14.86
CA MET A 1 -21.36 11.16 -13.65
C MET A 1 -20.95 12.56 -13.22
N GLU A 2 -20.64 13.49 -14.13
CA GLU A 2 -20.25 14.88 -13.78
C GLU A 2 -21.29 15.66 -12.94
N LYS A 3 -22.59 15.44 -13.16
CA LYS A 3 -23.66 16.02 -12.32
C LYS A 3 -23.61 15.52 -10.87
N ILE A 4 -23.25 14.25 -10.67
CA ILE A 4 -23.13 13.64 -9.33
C ILE A 4 -21.94 14.25 -8.60
N ARG A 5 -20.78 14.41 -9.27
CA ARG A 5 -19.60 15.10 -8.72
C ARG A 5 -19.96 16.51 -8.22
N LYS A 6 -20.59 17.33 -9.07
CA LYS A 6 -20.99 18.70 -8.70
C LYS A 6 -21.96 18.75 -7.51
N LEU A 7 -22.87 17.77 -7.42
CA LEU A 7 -23.76 17.67 -6.27
C LEU A 7 -22.98 17.29 -5.01
N ALA A 8 -22.15 16.25 -5.08
CA ALA A 8 -21.32 15.82 -3.95
C ALA A 8 -20.46 16.95 -3.37
N GLU A 9 -19.80 17.71 -4.25
CA GLU A 9 -19.00 18.89 -3.88
C GLU A 9 -19.87 19.98 -3.24
N ARG A 10 -21.03 20.27 -3.82
CA ARG A 10 -21.95 21.28 -3.29
C ARG A 10 -22.47 20.91 -1.89
N TRP A 11 -22.70 19.63 -1.64
CA TRP A 11 -23.28 19.13 -0.39
C TRP A 11 -22.23 18.59 0.60
N ASN A 12 -20.95 18.63 0.22
CA ASN A 12 -19.82 18.06 0.98
C ASN A 12 -20.11 16.63 1.49
N CYS A 13 -20.67 15.77 0.62
CA CYS A 13 -21.06 14.41 0.99
C CYS A 13 -20.22 13.35 0.25
N PRO A 14 -19.90 12.23 0.91
CA PRO A 14 -19.24 11.11 0.24
C PRO A 14 -20.19 10.46 -0.76
N VAL A 15 -19.65 10.03 -1.91
CA VAL A 15 -20.39 9.26 -2.92
C VAL A 15 -19.77 7.88 -3.03
N LEU A 16 -20.59 6.85 -2.79
CA LEU A 16 -20.22 5.46 -3.07
C LEU A 16 -20.76 5.08 -4.45
N ILE A 17 -19.89 4.55 -5.30
CA ILE A 17 -20.22 4.13 -6.67
C ILE A 17 -19.87 2.65 -6.80
N GLU A 18 -20.86 1.81 -7.05
CA GLU A 18 -20.63 0.42 -7.42
C GLU A 18 -20.35 0.35 -8.93
N ALA A 19 -19.18 -0.17 -9.32
CA ALA A 19 -18.75 -0.19 -10.71
C ALA A 19 -19.18 -1.48 -11.44
N ASP A 20 -18.88 -2.65 -10.87
CA ASP A 20 -19.09 -3.94 -11.53
C ASP A 20 -19.31 -5.11 -10.55
N GLY A 21 -20.34 -5.91 -10.83
CA GLY A 21 -20.70 -7.10 -10.05
C GLY A 21 -20.07 -8.39 -10.58
N SER A 22 -19.93 -9.40 -9.72
CA SER A 22 -19.39 -10.73 -10.08
C SER A 22 -20.46 -11.78 -10.42
N ARG A 23 -21.73 -11.37 -10.63
CA ARG A 23 -22.89 -12.29 -10.69
C ARG A 23 -22.96 -13.24 -9.47
N GLN A 24 -22.65 -12.71 -8.29
CA GLN A 24 -22.59 -13.46 -7.02
C GLN A 24 -21.48 -14.52 -6.95
N ARG A 25 -20.54 -14.55 -7.91
CA ARG A 25 -19.36 -15.40 -7.82
C ARG A 25 -18.30 -14.80 -6.90
N PRO A 26 -17.54 -15.61 -6.13
CA PRO A 26 -16.47 -15.08 -5.26
C PRO A 26 -15.41 -14.29 -6.02
N LEU A 27 -15.00 -14.77 -7.20
CA LEU A 27 -13.94 -14.17 -8.00
C LEU A 27 -14.48 -13.63 -9.33
N LYS A 28 -13.77 -12.67 -9.92
CA LYS A 28 -14.08 -12.10 -11.24
C LYS A 28 -12.83 -11.64 -11.97
N ALA A 29 -12.90 -11.67 -13.30
CA ALA A 29 -11.98 -10.95 -14.17
C ALA A 29 -12.74 -9.88 -15.00
N PRO A 30 -12.18 -8.66 -15.15
CA PRO A 30 -12.82 -7.61 -15.95
C PRO A 30 -12.95 -7.96 -17.44
N ALA A 31 -14.07 -7.58 -18.06
CA ALA A 31 -14.22 -7.56 -19.52
C ALA A 31 -13.52 -6.34 -20.12
N ASP A 32 -13.41 -6.23 -21.45
CA ASP A 32 -12.69 -5.13 -22.09
C ASP A 32 -13.27 -3.74 -21.78
N HIS A 33 -14.59 -3.65 -21.65
CA HIS A 33 -15.31 -2.42 -21.37
C HIS A 33 -15.58 -2.18 -19.87
N GLU A 34 -15.16 -3.10 -19.00
CA GLU A 34 -15.29 -3.00 -17.54
C GLU A 34 -13.90 -2.92 -16.87
N PRO A 35 -13.79 -2.36 -15.65
CA PRO A 35 -14.83 -1.64 -14.92
C PRO A 35 -15.00 -0.19 -15.43
N VAL A 36 -16.20 0.36 -15.29
CA VAL A 36 -16.46 1.79 -15.59
C VAL A 36 -16.15 2.61 -14.34
N ILE A 37 -14.92 3.09 -14.22
CA ILE A 37 -14.47 3.91 -13.08
C ILE A 37 -14.43 5.40 -13.49
N PRO A 38 -15.21 6.28 -12.84
CA PRO A 38 -15.14 7.72 -13.14
C PRO A 38 -13.78 8.31 -12.76
N GLY A 39 -13.21 9.18 -13.60
CA GLY A 39 -11.89 9.78 -13.36
C GLY A 39 -11.80 10.73 -12.15
N PHE A 40 -12.92 11.13 -11.54
CA PHE A 40 -12.93 12.00 -10.36
C PHE A 40 -12.90 11.24 -9.03
N VAL A 41 -12.92 9.91 -9.03
CA VAL A 41 -12.90 9.16 -7.77
C VAL A 41 -11.53 9.28 -7.11
N ASP A 42 -11.53 9.55 -5.80
CA ASP A 42 -10.29 9.65 -5.02
C ASP A 42 -9.90 8.31 -4.37
N THR A 43 -10.78 7.31 -4.39
CA THR A 43 -10.54 5.97 -3.85
C THR A 43 -11.29 4.93 -4.66
N VAL A 44 -10.62 3.82 -4.97
CA VAL A 44 -11.22 2.63 -5.58
C VAL A 44 -10.98 1.44 -4.67
N VAL A 45 -12.05 0.72 -4.36
CA VAL A 45 -12.02 -0.50 -3.54
C VAL A 45 -12.30 -1.70 -4.44
N VAL A 46 -11.27 -2.52 -4.68
CA VAL A 46 -11.37 -3.76 -5.44
C VAL A 46 -11.80 -4.88 -4.51
N MET A 47 -12.89 -5.56 -4.84
CA MET A 47 -13.45 -6.64 -4.02
C MET A 47 -13.05 -8.01 -4.59
N ALA A 48 -12.51 -8.88 -3.74
CA ALA A 48 -12.25 -10.29 -4.07
C ALA A 48 -12.78 -11.21 -2.96
N GLY A 49 -13.55 -12.23 -3.32
CA GLY A 49 -14.09 -13.21 -2.39
C GLY A 49 -13.17 -14.41 -2.19
N LEU A 50 -12.67 -14.59 -0.98
CA LEU A 50 -11.76 -15.68 -0.63
C LEU A 50 -12.40 -17.08 -0.68
N ALA A 51 -13.72 -17.18 -0.75
CA ALA A 51 -14.39 -18.48 -0.91
C ALA A 51 -14.06 -19.17 -2.25
N GLY A 52 -13.51 -18.44 -3.22
CA GLY A 52 -13.02 -19.02 -4.48
C GLY A 52 -11.63 -19.65 -4.38
N LEU A 53 -10.87 -19.43 -3.29
CA LEU A 53 -9.55 -20.03 -3.13
C LEU A 53 -9.68 -21.55 -2.92
N GLY A 54 -8.81 -22.30 -3.60
CA GLY A 54 -8.82 -23.77 -3.60
C GLY A 54 -9.95 -24.38 -4.41
N MET A 55 -10.85 -23.57 -4.97
CA MET A 55 -11.93 -24.03 -5.84
C MET A 55 -11.49 -24.03 -7.31
N PRO A 56 -12.06 -24.90 -8.17
CA PRO A 56 -11.70 -24.98 -9.58
C PRO A 56 -11.88 -23.64 -10.31
N LEU A 57 -10.96 -23.31 -11.21
CA LEU A 57 -11.12 -22.19 -12.12
C LEU A 57 -12.18 -22.49 -13.18
N ASP A 58 -13.44 -22.21 -12.87
CA ASP A 58 -14.58 -22.41 -13.75
C ASP A 58 -15.67 -21.34 -13.52
N ALA A 59 -16.78 -21.45 -14.25
CA ALA A 59 -17.89 -20.50 -14.20
C ALA A 59 -18.74 -20.60 -12.91
N GLU A 60 -18.55 -21.63 -12.09
CA GLU A 60 -19.21 -21.77 -10.78
C GLU A 60 -18.54 -20.85 -9.75
N TRP A 61 -17.21 -20.72 -9.80
CA TRP A 61 -16.44 -19.98 -8.79
C TRP A 61 -15.90 -18.63 -9.29
N VAL A 62 -15.72 -18.50 -10.60
CA VAL A 62 -15.09 -17.33 -11.21
C VAL A 62 -15.97 -16.75 -12.31
N HIS A 63 -16.32 -15.48 -12.20
CA HIS A 63 -16.97 -14.77 -13.29
C HIS A 63 -15.95 -14.47 -14.40
N ARG A 64 -16.14 -15.11 -15.56
CA ARG A 64 -15.24 -15.09 -16.73
C ARG A 64 -13.93 -15.86 -16.47
N PRO A 65 -13.99 -17.19 -16.31
CA PRO A 65 -12.83 -18.00 -15.96
C PRO A 65 -11.75 -18.00 -17.05
N GLU A 66 -12.10 -17.83 -18.32
CA GLU A 66 -11.14 -17.76 -19.45
C GLU A 66 -10.26 -16.51 -19.32
N ARG A 67 -10.87 -15.35 -19.03
CA ARG A 67 -10.15 -14.10 -18.76
C ARG A 67 -9.24 -14.23 -17.53
N PHE A 68 -9.75 -14.85 -16.46
CA PHE A 68 -8.97 -15.07 -15.26
C PHE A 68 -7.77 -15.99 -15.55
N SER A 69 -7.97 -17.04 -16.35
CA SER A 69 -6.94 -17.95 -16.83
C SER A 69 -5.86 -17.21 -17.61
N GLU A 70 -6.25 -16.34 -18.55
CA GLU A 70 -5.31 -15.50 -19.32
C GLU A 70 -4.46 -14.59 -18.43
N LEU A 71 -5.06 -14.00 -17.39
CA LEU A 71 -4.40 -13.04 -16.50
C LEU A 71 -3.50 -13.71 -15.45
N SER A 72 -3.84 -14.93 -15.00
CA SER A 72 -3.10 -15.69 -13.98
C SER A 72 -2.18 -16.77 -14.56
N GLY A 73 -2.29 -17.07 -15.85
CA GLY A 73 -1.68 -18.26 -16.45
C GLY A 73 -2.21 -19.60 -15.92
N LEU A 74 -3.23 -19.61 -15.05
CA LEU A 74 -3.79 -20.82 -14.44
C LEU A 74 -4.71 -21.54 -15.43
N GLY A 75 -4.54 -22.85 -15.63
CA GLY A 75 -5.43 -23.65 -16.47
C GLY A 75 -6.86 -23.73 -15.92
N LEU A 76 -7.85 -23.80 -16.82
CA LEU A 76 -9.25 -24.02 -16.44
C LEU A 76 -9.42 -25.32 -15.64
N GLY A 77 -10.28 -25.30 -14.63
CA GLY A 77 -10.53 -26.42 -13.72
C GLY A 77 -9.45 -26.64 -12.65
N ILE A 78 -8.29 -25.99 -12.75
CA ILE A 78 -7.25 -26.06 -11.70
C ILE A 78 -7.70 -25.22 -10.49
N PRO A 79 -7.50 -25.70 -9.25
CA PRO A 79 -7.79 -24.92 -8.05
C PRO A 79 -7.10 -23.55 -8.04
N VAL A 80 -7.86 -22.49 -7.76
CA VAL A 80 -7.33 -21.12 -7.70
C VAL A 80 -6.45 -20.96 -6.46
N SER A 81 -5.16 -20.72 -6.66
CA SER A 81 -4.22 -20.42 -5.59
C SER A 81 -4.25 -18.95 -5.17
N GLY A 82 -3.71 -18.65 -3.98
CA GLY A 82 -3.52 -17.27 -3.55
C GLY A 82 -2.57 -16.48 -4.47
N SER A 83 -1.55 -17.13 -5.03
CA SER A 83 -0.63 -16.50 -5.99
C SER A 83 -1.34 -16.12 -7.28
N ALA A 84 -2.14 -17.03 -7.86
CA ALA A 84 -2.92 -16.75 -9.08
C ALA A 84 -3.91 -15.61 -8.86
N LEU A 85 -4.59 -15.58 -7.69
CA LEU A 85 -5.46 -14.46 -7.34
C LEU A 85 -4.68 -13.14 -7.20
N GLY A 86 -3.51 -13.18 -6.55
CA GLY A 86 -2.62 -12.02 -6.40
C GLY A 86 -2.16 -11.45 -7.75
N GLU A 87 -1.80 -12.30 -8.70
CA GLU A 87 -1.45 -11.92 -10.07
C GLU A 87 -2.62 -11.20 -10.75
N VAL A 88 -3.83 -11.78 -10.75
CA VAL A 88 -5.01 -11.14 -11.36
C VAL A 88 -5.33 -9.79 -10.70
N LEU A 89 -5.22 -9.70 -9.37
CA LEU A 89 -5.53 -8.47 -8.64
C LEU A 89 -4.52 -7.35 -8.92
N THR A 90 -3.24 -7.70 -9.05
CA THR A 90 -2.17 -6.72 -9.33
C THR A 90 -1.95 -6.48 -10.83
N HIS A 91 -2.62 -7.23 -11.71
CA HIS A 91 -2.50 -7.05 -13.15
C HIS A 91 -3.15 -5.74 -13.65
N PRO A 92 -2.51 -4.97 -14.56
CA PRO A 92 -3.07 -3.74 -15.14
C PRO A 92 -4.40 -3.94 -15.90
N ALA A 93 -4.61 -5.12 -16.48
CA ALA A 93 -5.87 -5.51 -17.11
C ALA A 93 -6.83 -6.29 -16.18
N GLY A 94 -6.41 -6.55 -14.94
CA GLY A 94 -7.18 -7.22 -13.90
C GLY A 94 -7.66 -6.24 -12.83
N GLY A 95 -7.28 -6.46 -11.57
CA GLY A 95 -7.75 -5.64 -10.45
C GLY A 95 -7.36 -4.16 -10.52
N LEU A 96 -6.28 -3.80 -11.22
CA LEU A 96 -5.85 -2.40 -11.37
C LEU A 96 -6.47 -1.68 -12.57
N LYS A 97 -7.30 -2.38 -13.35
CA LYS A 97 -7.79 -1.87 -14.62
C LYS A 97 -8.65 -0.61 -14.47
N GLY A 98 -8.26 0.44 -15.18
CA GLY A 98 -9.02 1.69 -15.27
C GLY A 98 -9.02 2.53 -14.00
N ILE A 99 -8.24 2.16 -12.97
CA ILE A 99 -8.14 2.97 -11.75
C ILE A 99 -7.35 4.26 -12.04
N PRO A 100 -7.88 5.45 -11.73
CA PRO A 100 -7.15 6.70 -11.93
C PRO A 100 -5.85 6.75 -11.10
N ASN A 101 -4.80 7.37 -11.65
CA ASN A 101 -3.50 7.45 -10.99
C ASN A 101 -3.53 8.21 -9.65
N ASN A 102 -4.44 9.18 -9.53
CA ASN A 102 -4.65 9.97 -8.31
C ASN A 102 -5.56 9.27 -7.29
N ALA A 103 -6.18 8.14 -7.64
CA ALA A 103 -7.08 7.43 -6.75
C ALA A 103 -6.28 6.51 -5.80
N ARG A 104 -6.66 6.50 -4.53
CA ARG A 104 -6.17 5.50 -3.57
C ARG A 104 -6.70 4.12 -3.98
N ARG A 105 -5.79 3.19 -4.24
CA ARG A 105 -6.09 1.80 -4.61
C ARG A 105 -6.15 0.94 -3.36
N VAL A 106 -7.33 0.41 -3.05
CA VAL A 106 -7.56 -0.51 -1.93
C VAL A 106 -8.07 -1.83 -2.49
N VAL A 107 -7.59 -2.95 -1.94
CA VAL A 107 -8.18 -4.26 -2.20
C VAL A 107 -8.75 -4.82 -0.91
N MET A 108 -9.97 -5.34 -0.97
CA MET A 108 -10.68 -5.98 0.12
C MET A 108 -10.83 -7.47 -0.18
N LEU A 109 -10.08 -8.29 0.55
CA LEU A 109 -10.20 -9.74 0.60
C LEU A 109 -11.39 -10.08 1.51
N ASN A 110 -12.56 -10.17 0.90
CA ASN A 110 -13.82 -10.47 1.55
C ASN A 110 -14.03 -11.99 1.71
N GLN A 111 -15.04 -12.40 2.48
CA GLN A 111 -15.35 -13.81 2.76
C GLN A 111 -14.22 -14.50 3.55
N ALA A 112 -13.49 -13.75 4.37
CA ALA A 112 -12.49 -14.27 5.30
C ALA A 112 -13.14 -14.93 6.54
N ASP A 113 -14.14 -15.80 6.30
CA ASP A 113 -15.05 -16.31 7.32
C ASP A 113 -14.44 -17.37 8.25
N SER A 114 -13.20 -17.81 7.97
CA SER A 114 -12.48 -18.77 8.80
C SER A 114 -11.04 -18.32 9.04
N ILE A 115 -10.45 -18.80 10.13
CA ILE A 115 -9.03 -18.57 10.47
C ILE A 115 -8.12 -19.02 9.32
N ALA A 116 -8.47 -20.13 8.66
CA ALA A 116 -7.71 -20.63 7.51
C ALA A 116 -7.72 -19.63 6.35
N LEU A 117 -8.89 -19.06 5.99
CA LEU A 117 -8.99 -18.05 4.93
C LEU A 117 -8.29 -16.74 5.31
N GLN A 118 -8.38 -16.33 6.58
CA GLN A 118 -7.66 -15.16 7.09
C GLN A 118 -6.13 -15.37 7.00
N SER A 119 -5.64 -16.56 7.30
CA SER A 119 -4.22 -16.90 7.17
C SER A 119 -3.75 -16.85 5.71
N HIS A 120 -4.51 -17.43 4.78
CA HIS A 120 -4.22 -17.33 3.35
C HIS A 120 -4.21 -15.87 2.87
N ALA A 121 -5.19 -15.07 3.31
CA ALA A 121 -5.26 -13.65 2.99
C ALA A 121 -4.05 -12.87 3.50
N ARG A 122 -3.58 -13.13 4.73
CA ARG A 122 -2.35 -12.54 5.29
C ARG A 122 -1.12 -12.90 4.45
N GLY A 123 -1.02 -14.14 3.97
CA GLY A 123 0.07 -14.56 3.08
C GLY A 123 0.10 -13.85 1.71
N MET A 124 -1.00 -13.20 1.32
CA MET A 124 -1.08 -12.43 0.06
C MET A 124 -0.75 -10.94 0.23
N VAL A 125 -0.71 -10.43 1.46
CA VAL A 125 -0.65 -8.98 1.75
C VAL A 125 0.56 -8.32 1.07
N ASP A 126 1.76 -8.86 1.23
CA ASP A 126 2.98 -8.23 0.71
C ASP A 126 2.98 -8.13 -0.81
N GLY A 127 2.53 -9.19 -1.49
CA GLY A 127 2.37 -9.20 -2.95
C GLY A 127 1.33 -8.20 -3.43
N LEU A 128 0.21 -8.08 -2.71
CA LEU A 128 -0.85 -7.12 -3.05
C LEU A 128 -0.43 -5.66 -2.79
N LEU A 129 0.37 -5.39 -1.75
CA LEU A 129 0.90 -4.05 -1.48
C LEU A 129 1.87 -3.55 -2.56
N ALA A 130 2.31 -4.40 -3.50
CA ALA A 130 3.03 -3.97 -4.69
C ALA A 130 2.15 -3.17 -5.66
N GLY A 131 0.86 -3.51 -5.78
CA GLY A 131 -0.10 -2.85 -6.67
C GLY A 131 -1.10 -1.93 -5.95
N PHE A 132 -1.40 -2.22 -4.69
CA PHE A 132 -2.38 -1.51 -3.87
C PHE A 132 -1.71 -0.70 -2.76
N HIS A 133 -2.36 0.39 -2.36
CA HIS A 133 -1.92 1.19 -1.21
C HIS A 133 -2.38 0.58 0.12
N ALA A 134 -3.44 -0.23 0.07
CA ALA A 134 -3.99 -0.89 1.24
C ALA A 134 -4.66 -2.23 0.91
N VAL A 135 -4.57 -3.18 1.84
CA VAL A 135 -5.15 -4.53 1.76
C VAL A 135 -5.99 -4.79 3.00
N GLY A 136 -7.30 -4.89 2.84
CA GLY A 136 -8.22 -5.25 3.91
C GLY A 136 -8.59 -6.72 3.89
N ILE A 137 -8.74 -7.32 5.06
CA ILE A 137 -9.23 -8.70 5.26
C ILE A 137 -10.54 -8.58 6.02
N ALA A 138 -11.64 -9.04 5.43
CA ALA A 138 -12.97 -8.77 5.96
C ALA A 138 -13.97 -9.91 5.73
N SER A 139 -15.05 -9.88 6.50
CA SER A 139 -16.30 -10.58 6.18
C SER A 139 -17.45 -9.57 6.21
N LEU A 140 -17.92 -9.18 5.02
CA LEU A 140 -19.10 -8.32 4.91
C LEU A 140 -20.37 -9.00 5.41
N LYS A 141 -20.44 -10.35 5.37
CA LYS A 141 -21.56 -11.11 5.93
C LYS A 141 -21.63 -10.95 7.45
N GLN A 142 -20.47 -10.89 8.10
CA GLN A 142 -20.35 -10.69 9.56
C GLN A 142 -20.28 -9.21 9.93
N GLY A 143 -20.14 -8.31 8.95
CA GLY A 143 -19.97 -6.87 9.18
C GLY A 143 -18.62 -6.51 9.79
N GLU A 144 -17.61 -7.37 9.64
CA GLU A 144 -16.33 -7.26 10.35
C GLU A 144 -15.16 -7.07 9.37
N VAL A 145 -14.24 -6.15 9.72
CA VAL A 145 -12.93 -6.00 9.10
C VAL A 145 -11.90 -6.50 10.10
N PHE A 146 -11.32 -7.67 9.82
CA PHE A 146 -10.37 -8.35 10.70
C PHE A 146 -8.99 -7.68 10.70
N ALA A 147 -8.60 -7.09 9.57
CA ALA A 147 -7.33 -6.38 9.45
C ALA A 147 -7.35 -5.39 8.28
N MET A 148 -6.54 -4.33 8.41
CA MET A 148 -6.19 -3.42 7.32
C MET A 148 -4.67 -3.27 7.30
N HIS A 149 -4.05 -3.59 6.17
CA HIS A 149 -2.61 -3.58 5.98
C HIS A 149 -2.22 -2.47 5.00
N GLU A 150 -1.31 -1.60 5.41
CA GLU A 150 -0.82 -0.47 4.63
C GLU A 150 0.68 -0.30 4.87
N ARG A 151 1.39 0.30 3.92
CA ARG A 151 2.79 0.67 4.14
C ARG A 151 2.88 1.79 5.16
N ILE A 152 3.82 1.65 6.09
CA ILE A 152 4.14 2.66 7.10
C ILE A 152 5.53 3.19 6.81
N ALA A 153 5.66 4.49 6.58
CA ALA A 153 6.95 5.11 6.39
C ALA A 153 7.71 5.24 7.71
N GLY A 154 9.04 5.09 7.66
CA GLY A 154 9.93 5.47 8.76
C GLY A 154 10.50 6.86 8.52
N VAL A 155 10.70 7.65 9.56
CA VAL A 155 11.31 8.99 9.47
C VAL A 155 12.38 9.16 10.53
N VAL A 156 13.64 9.07 10.13
CA VAL A 156 14.80 9.24 11.00
C VAL A 156 15.21 10.71 11.01
N LEU A 157 15.03 11.38 12.15
CA LEU A 157 15.41 12.79 12.31
C LEU A 157 16.91 12.93 12.61
N ALA A 158 17.70 13.20 11.58
CA ALA A 158 19.17 13.29 11.64
C ALA A 158 19.73 14.69 11.34
N ALA A 159 18.90 15.74 11.32
CA ALA A 159 19.28 17.06 10.80
C ALA A 159 20.13 17.95 11.75
N GLY A 160 20.20 17.63 13.05
CA GLY A 160 20.73 18.55 14.06
C GLY A 160 22.26 18.73 14.08
N GLY A 161 22.73 19.96 14.33
CA GLY A 161 24.16 20.32 14.32
C GLY A 161 25.03 19.90 15.51
N SER A 162 24.53 19.11 16.47
CA SER A 162 25.34 18.47 17.55
C SER A 162 26.29 19.39 18.36
N LYS A 163 25.91 20.68 18.54
CA LYS A 163 26.76 21.75 19.11
C LYS A 163 27.41 21.44 20.48
N ARG A 164 26.77 20.61 21.32
CA ARG A 164 27.30 20.27 22.67
C ARG A 164 28.31 19.12 22.67
N LEU A 165 28.27 18.25 21.66
CA LEU A 165 29.08 17.04 21.61
C LEU A 165 30.42 17.26 20.91
N GLY A 166 30.56 18.38 20.18
CA GLY A 166 31.79 18.72 19.42
C GLY A 166 32.01 17.91 18.15
N GLN A 167 31.20 16.88 17.91
CA GLN A 167 31.19 16.05 16.70
C GLN A 167 29.74 15.68 16.33
N PRO A 168 29.45 15.29 15.07
CA PRO A 168 28.11 14.90 14.64
C PRO A 168 27.63 13.65 15.40
N LYS A 169 26.60 13.78 16.25
CA LYS A 169 26.05 12.65 17.01
C LYS A 169 25.54 11.51 16.11
N GLN A 170 25.11 11.87 14.91
CA GLN A 170 24.62 10.98 13.87
C GLN A 170 25.69 9.99 13.40
N LEU A 171 26.96 10.42 13.42
CA LEU A 171 28.10 9.66 12.91
C LEU A 171 28.88 8.95 14.01
N LEU A 172 28.41 9.01 15.26
CA LEU A 172 29.02 8.27 16.35
C LEU A 172 29.03 6.79 16.00
N ASN A 173 30.20 6.16 16.16
CA ASN A 173 30.33 4.73 16.00
C ASN A 173 29.63 4.01 17.16
N TRP A 174 28.62 3.22 16.83
CA TRP A 174 27.97 2.29 17.75
C TRP A 174 28.07 0.88 17.16
N HIS A 175 28.69 -0.04 17.91
CA HIS A 175 28.93 -1.43 17.49
C HIS A 175 29.53 -1.59 16.08
N GLY A 176 30.41 -0.68 15.66
CA GLY A 176 31.10 -0.76 14.37
C GLY A 176 30.38 -0.07 13.21
N LYS A 177 29.21 0.55 13.43
CA LYS A 177 28.47 1.30 12.41
C LYS A 177 28.14 2.73 12.89
N PRO A 178 27.99 3.71 11.97
CA PRO A 178 27.46 5.02 12.33
C PRO A 178 26.07 4.91 12.97
N PHE A 179 25.79 5.72 13.99
CA PHE A 179 24.52 5.69 14.72
C PHE A 179 23.30 5.86 13.80
N VAL A 180 23.38 6.78 12.83
CA VAL A 180 22.31 7.00 11.85
C VAL A 180 22.07 5.77 10.96
N LYS A 181 23.13 5.02 10.60
CA LYS A 181 23.01 3.76 9.88
C LYS A 181 22.29 2.73 10.73
N HIS A 182 22.69 2.56 12.00
CA HIS A 182 21.99 1.65 12.92
C HIS A 182 20.49 1.92 13.06
N VAL A 183 20.10 3.19 13.19
CA VAL A 183 18.67 3.55 13.29
C VAL A 183 17.94 3.29 11.97
N THR A 184 18.58 3.57 10.84
CA THR A 184 18.02 3.32 9.49
C THR A 184 17.84 1.83 9.25
N ASP A 185 18.86 1.01 9.52
CA ASP A 185 18.83 -0.46 9.40
C ASP A 185 17.68 -1.03 10.25
N MET A 186 17.58 -0.59 11.50
CA MET A 186 16.52 -1.05 12.42
C MET A 186 15.12 -0.68 11.92
N ALA A 187 14.95 0.51 11.35
CA ALA A 187 13.66 0.94 10.79
C ALA A 187 13.25 0.06 9.59
N LEU A 188 14.19 -0.26 8.70
CA LEU A 188 13.96 -1.15 7.56
C LEU A 188 13.66 -2.58 8.01
N GLU A 189 14.45 -3.11 8.95
CA GLU A 189 14.25 -4.44 9.54
C GLU A 189 12.90 -4.56 10.26
N ALA A 190 12.39 -3.46 10.82
CA ALA A 190 11.05 -3.40 11.41
C ALA A 190 9.92 -3.35 10.37
N GLY A 191 10.23 -3.39 9.07
CA GLY A 191 9.27 -3.37 7.97
C GLY A 191 8.75 -1.98 7.59
N LEU A 192 9.40 -0.90 8.06
CA LEU A 192 9.05 0.46 7.64
C LEU A 192 9.53 0.68 6.21
N SER A 193 8.63 1.17 5.36
CA SER A 193 8.91 1.34 3.94
C SER A 193 8.02 2.44 3.33
N PRO A 194 8.60 3.47 2.70
CA PRO A 194 10.04 3.80 2.68
C PRO A 194 10.54 4.34 4.03
N VAL A 195 11.86 4.36 4.24
CA VAL A 195 12.50 5.05 5.38
C VAL A 195 13.16 6.33 4.88
N PHE A 196 12.68 7.47 5.37
CA PHE A 196 13.24 8.79 5.11
C PHE A 196 14.25 9.17 6.19
N VAL A 197 15.41 9.66 5.78
CA VAL A 197 16.44 10.17 6.69
C VAL A 197 16.53 11.68 6.50
N VAL A 198 16.04 12.43 7.49
CA VAL A 198 16.00 13.89 7.42
C VAL A 198 17.38 14.44 7.78
N THR A 199 18.05 15.06 6.83
CA THR A 199 19.41 15.62 6.99
C THR A 199 19.37 17.14 7.14
N GLY A 200 20.48 17.73 7.59
CA GLY A 200 20.57 19.17 7.87
C GLY A 200 22.03 19.59 7.92
N ALA A 201 22.55 19.86 9.12
CA ALA A 201 23.91 20.39 9.34
C ALA A 201 25.04 19.57 8.69
N PHE A 202 24.92 18.24 8.66
CA PHE A 202 25.92 17.29 8.15
C PHE A 202 25.33 16.45 7.02
N LYS A 203 24.78 17.13 6.00
CA LYS A 203 23.99 16.51 4.93
C LYS A 203 24.76 15.39 4.22
N ASP A 204 25.97 15.70 3.78
CA ASP A 204 26.73 14.82 2.90
C ASP A 204 27.29 13.65 3.71
N GLU A 205 27.81 13.90 4.92
CA GLU A 205 28.35 12.85 5.78
C GLU A 205 27.28 11.89 6.30
N VAL A 206 26.08 12.41 6.61
CA VAL A 206 24.94 11.55 6.97
C VAL A 206 24.47 10.76 5.74
N GLY A 207 24.47 11.37 4.56
CA GLY A 207 24.12 10.72 3.31
C GLY A 207 25.05 9.55 2.98
N GLU A 208 26.36 9.76 3.11
CA GLU A 208 27.38 8.71 2.96
C GLU A 208 27.20 7.62 4.01
N ALA A 209 26.94 7.98 5.27
CA ALA A 209 26.80 7.03 6.35
C ALA A 209 25.61 6.08 6.21
N VAL A 210 24.50 6.51 5.58
CA VAL A 210 23.32 5.65 5.35
C VAL A 210 23.46 4.76 4.12
N ASP A 211 24.46 4.99 3.26
CA ASP A 211 24.86 4.14 2.13
C ASP A 211 23.69 3.69 1.23
N GLY A 212 22.77 4.62 0.94
CA GLY A 212 21.62 4.36 0.05
C GLY A 212 20.48 3.54 0.66
N GLU A 213 20.56 3.11 1.92
CA GLU A 213 19.49 2.35 2.59
C GLU A 213 18.31 3.22 3.06
N GLY A 214 18.40 4.55 2.93
CA GLY A 214 17.31 5.48 3.23
C GLY A 214 17.15 6.56 2.17
N VAL A 215 15.94 7.11 2.06
CA VAL A 215 15.65 8.25 1.18
C VAL A 215 16.03 9.54 1.90
N LEU A 216 16.99 10.28 1.36
CA LEU A 216 17.47 11.52 1.99
C LEU A 216 16.46 12.66 1.82
N ALA A 217 16.06 13.25 2.95
CA ALA A 217 15.19 14.41 3.01
C ALA A 217 15.96 15.61 3.58
N HIS A 218 16.52 16.48 2.74
CA HIS A 218 17.33 17.59 3.23
C HIS A 218 16.46 18.73 3.78
N ASN A 219 16.70 19.11 5.04
CA ASN A 219 16.10 20.28 5.69
C ASN A 219 17.12 21.44 5.76
N PRO A 220 17.00 22.48 4.90
CA PRO A 220 17.87 23.65 4.97
C PRO A 220 17.59 24.52 6.21
N GLN A 221 16.41 24.41 6.81
CA GLN A 221 15.94 25.19 7.96
C GLN A 221 16.14 24.45 9.29
N TRP A 222 17.11 23.54 9.36
CA TRP A 222 17.35 22.72 10.56
C TRP A 222 17.68 23.54 11.81
N GLU A 223 18.21 24.76 11.65
CA GLU A 223 18.55 25.66 12.75
C GLU A 223 17.32 26.25 13.45
N GLU A 224 16.17 26.29 12.78
CA GLU A 224 14.91 26.81 13.33
C GLU A 224 14.27 25.84 14.35
N GLY A 225 14.76 24.60 14.45
CA GLY A 225 14.36 23.62 15.44
C GLY A 225 13.98 22.26 14.86
N GLN A 226 13.62 21.31 15.74
CA GLN A 226 13.26 19.96 15.32
C GLN A 226 11.93 19.92 14.55
N SER A 227 11.03 20.88 14.78
CA SER A 227 9.73 20.97 14.10
C SER A 227 9.86 21.08 12.58
N THR A 228 10.80 21.88 12.08
CA THR A 228 11.04 22.00 10.62
C THR A 228 11.55 20.69 10.02
N SER A 229 12.27 19.89 10.82
CA SER A 229 12.74 18.57 10.38
C SER A 229 11.60 17.54 10.33
N VAL A 230 10.67 17.60 11.29
CA VAL A 230 9.44 16.79 11.26
C VAL A 230 8.59 17.14 10.05
N GLN A 231 8.34 18.43 9.80
CA GLN A 231 7.59 18.90 8.64
C GLN A 231 8.24 18.42 7.34
N ARG A 232 9.55 18.62 7.20
CA ARG A 232 10.30 18.15 6.03
C ARG A 232 10.17 16.64 5.83
N GLY A 233 10.25 15.87 6.90
CA GLY A 233 10.05 14.42 6.86
C GLY A 233 8.64 14.04 6.36
N LEU A 234 7.59 14.70 6.85
CA LEU A 234 6.21 14.45 6.44
C LEU A 234 5.92 14.84 4.98
N GLU A 235 6.52 15.92 4.48
CA GLU A 235 6.34 16.40 3.10
C GLU A 235 6.86 15.41 2.05
N GLU A 236 7.87 14.61 2.40
CA GLU A 236 8.46 13.60 1.50
C GLU A 236 7.64 12.31 1.44
N ILE A 237 6.77 12.07 2.41
CA ILE A 237 5.99 10.82 2.49
C ILE A 237 4.93 10.82 1.37
N PRO A 238 4.88 9.77 0.52
CA PRO A 238 3.83 9.62 -0.47
C PRO A 238 2.46 9.68 0.18
N LYS A 239 1.52 10.41 -0.44
CA LYS A 239 0.15 10.61 0.08
C LYS A 239 -0.62 9.31 0.28
N GLU A 240 -0.19 8.27 -0.42
CA GLU A 240 -0.79 6.96 -0.43
C GLU A 240 -0.30 6.06 0.73
N THR A 241 0.76 6.46 1.44
CA THR A 241 1.25 5.77 2.64
C THR A 241 0.20 5.80 3.74
N GLY A 242 0.02 4.69 4.47
CA GLY A 242 -1.00 4.58 5.52
C GLY A 242 -0.67 5.34 6.80
N GLY A 243 0.62 5.56 7.06
CA GLY A 243 1.08 6.32 8.20
C GLY A 243 2.59 6.44 8.25
N SER A 244 3.09 7.07 9.31
CA SER A 244 4.53 7.30 9.51
C SER A 244 4.93 7.04 10.96
N ARG A 245 6.16 6.56 11.17
CA ARG A 245 6.78 6.44 12.49
C ARG A 245 8.10 7.21 12.52
N PHE A 246 8.35 7.90 13.63
CA PHE A 246 9.55 8.70 13.89
C PHE A 246 10.43 8.01 14.94
#